data_AF-A0A964JSW0-F1
#
_entry.id   AF-A0A964JSW0-F1
#
_cell.length_a   1.000
_cell.length_b   1.000
_cell.length_c   1.000
_cell.angle_alpha   90.00
_cell.angle_beta   90.00
_cell.angle_gamma   90.00
#
_symmetry.space_group_name_H-M   'P 1'
#
loop_
_entity.id
_entity.type
_entity.pdbx_description
1 polymer ?
#
loop_
_entity_poly.entity_id
_entity_poly.type
_entity_poly.pdbx_seq_one_letter_code
_entity_poly.pdbx_strand_id
1 'polypeptide(L)'
;MRPLSRPLKWIGPALSTTLCLGLVGCGVEPGPSEDVLGVSQQPLVAYCEANVEGSGVVAVEDDYLPHVVACENGAADFAALQAQAVAARSYLYYKLGRQGSIADGTGDQVYTCGRPPGPQHFEAAESTRGQVLRYRGTLIAAFYVAGAIPSTADCRPAAGDRDPTSTERWVTYNEGRSGDDLEQTSLGWVDPGNLANRGCKSQNGANCLSRAGRSYEEILHFYYGEDIELVTAEGACVEPPPPPPDRPTEPPPPEPDALVLEADAAVPDALVAEEDAASADALPPEADLAAQGVDADLSALGVDAASGFTPVQGEEVSFRGETCASTATGSPTVSLLSALSVILWRLRRRRGSRA
;
A
#
# COMPACT_ATOMS: atom_id res chain seq x y z
N MET A 1 -25.03 57.85 19.93
CA MET A 1 -26.28 58.61 20.14
C MET A 1 -27.43 57.64 20.39
N ARG A 2 -28.53 58.05 21.04
CA ARG A 2 -29.78 57.27 21.19
C ARG A 2 -30.99 58.18 20.99
N PRO A 3 -32.05 57.66 20.35
CA PRO A 3 -33.43 57.70 20.86
C PRO A 3 -33.94 56.25 21.11
N LEU A 4 -34.84 55.91 22.04
CA LEU A 4 -36.24 56.32 22.24
C LEU A 4 -37.10 55.96 21.00
N SER A 5 -38.17 55.15 21.09
CA SER A 5 -39.26 55.19 22.07
C SER A 5 -39.88 53.81 22.45
N ARG A 6 -40.99 53.86 23.20
CA ARG A 6 -41.91 52.79 23.65
C ARG A 6 -43.36 53.28 23.38
N PRO A 7 -44.44 52.54 23.71
CA PRO A 7 -44.79 51.15 23.39
C PRO A 7 -46.25 51.07 22.82
N LEU A 8 -46.81 49.87 22.62
CA LEU A 8 -48.27 49.68 22.69
C LEU A 8 -48.63 48.29 23.26
N LYS A 9 -49.78 48.21 23.96
CA LYS A 9 -50.38 46.96 24.47
C LYS A 9 -51.77 46.78 23.86
N TRP A 10 -52.21 45.54 23.70
CA TRP A 10 -53.63 45.17 23.58
C TRP A 10 -53.89 43.87 24.37
N ILE A 11 -55.15 43.57 24.70
CA ILE A 11 -55.50 42.63 25.79
C ILE A 11 -56.59 41.63 25.38
N GLY A 12 -56.27 40.34 25.46
CA GLY A 12 -57.22 39.22 25.62
C GLY A 12 -58.12 38.87 24.42
N PRO A 13 -59.04 37.91 24.57
CA PRO A 13 -59.32 37.07 25.76
C PRO A 13 -58.80 35.62 25.60
N ALA A 14 -59.17 34.72 26.53
CA ALA A 14 -58.75 33.31 26.56
C ALA A 14 -59.93 32.33 26.71
N LEU A 15 -59.72 31.08 26.26
CA LEU A 15 -60.49 29.84 26.47
C LEU A 15 -59.43 28.70 26.33
N SER A 16 -59.26 27.72 27.22
CA SER A 16 -60.17 26.66 27.69
C SER A 16 -60.66 25.77 26.52
N THR A 17 -60.56 24.43 26.52
CA THR A 17 -60.51 23.47 27.65
C THR A 17 -59.89 22.11 27.25
N THR A 18 -59.22 21.42 28.20
CA THR A 18 -59.01 19.95 28.40
C THR A 18 -59.24 18.92 27.27
N LEU A 19 -58.28 17.99 27.05
CA LEU A 19 -58.49 16.54 27.26
C LEU A 19 -57.18 15.72 27.44
N CYS A 20 -57.35 14.53 28.05
CA CYS A 20 -56.44 13.41 28.34
C CYS A 20 -55.42 13.02 27.23
N LEU A 21 -54.41 12.15 27.47
CA LEU A 21 -54.38 10.99 28.37
C LEU A 21 -52.96 10.64 28.83
N GLY A 22 -52.81 10.16 30.07
CA GLY A 22 -51.56 9.58 30.58
C GLY A 22 -51.61 8.05 30.61
N LEU A 23 -50.50 7.40 30.27
CA LEU A 23 -50.26 5.97 30.51
C LEU A 23 -48.90 5.79 31.17
N VAL A 24 -48.84 4.95 32.20
CA VAL A 24 -47.60 4.51 32.83
C VAL A 24 -47.06 3.32 32.04
N GLY A 25 -45.89 3.46 31.45
CA GLY A 25 -45.11 2.36 30.85
C GLY A 25 -44.03 1.89 31.82
N CYS A 26 -43.77 0.59 31.88
CA CYS A 26 -42.76 0.03 32.79
C CYS A 26 -41.35 0.41 32.36
N GLY A 27 -40.54 0.92 33.30
CA GLY A 27 -39.11 1.09 33.12
C GLY A 27 -38.38 -0.25 33.16
N VAL A 28 -38.14 -0.84 31.99
CA VAL A 28 -37.00 -1.73 31.76
C VAL A 28 -36.05 -0.93 30.89
N GLU A 29 -34.87 -0.58 31.42
CA GLU A 29 -33.87 0.13 30.62
C GLU A 29 -33.18 -0.86 29.69
N PRO A 30 -33.28 -0.70 28.35
CA PRO A 30 -32.35 -1.35 27.46
C PRO A 30 -31.00 -0.64 27.64
N GLY A 31 -30.05 -1.31 28.29
CA GLY A 31 -28.64 -0.92 28.16
C GLY A 31 -28.27 -0.91 26.67
N PRO A 32 -27.36 -0.03 26.22
CA PRO A 32 -27.01 0.08 24.81
C PRO A 32 -26.43 -1.23 24.31
N SER A 33 -27.24 -2.01 23.60
CA SER A 33 -26.75 -2.99 22.66
C SER A 33 -26.08 -2.21 21.54
N GLU A 34 -24.75 -2.09 21.64
CA GLU A 34 -23.87 -1.72 20.54
C GLU A 34 -23.99 -2.81 19.46
N ASP A 35 -25.10 -2.77 18.72
CA ASP A 35 -25.33 -3.55 17.51
C ASP A 35 -24.49 -2.90 16.41
N VAL A 36 -23.17 -3.09 16.53
CA VAL A 36 -22.17 -2.58 15.60
C VAL A 36 -22.46 -3.23 14.26
N LEU A 37 -23.16 -2.49 13.40
CA LEU A 37 -23.47 -2.88 12.03
C LEU A 37 -22.16 -3.18 11.30
N GLY A 38 -21.79 -4.46 11.32
CA GLY A 38 -20.49 -4.93 10.85
C GLY A 38 -20.32 -4.52 9.40
N VAL A 39 -19.35 -3.63 9.14
CA VAL A 39 -18.98 -3.23 7.78
C VAL A 39 -18.33 -4.44 7.13
N SER A 40 -19.17 -5.25 6.48
CA SER A 40 -18.76 -6.40 5.67
C SER A 40 -18.03 -5.90 4.43
N GLN A 41 -16.78 -5.48 4.64
CA GLN A 41 -15.78 -5.31 3.59
C GLN A 41 -15.88 -6.53 2.67
N GLN A 42 -16.18 -6.30 1.40
CA GLN A 42 -16.15 -7.40 0.44
C GLN A 42 -14.72 -7.94 0.37
N PRO A 43 -14.54 -9.27 0.30
CA PRO A 43 -13.22 -9.86 0.12
C PRO A 43 -12.61 -9.32 -1.17
N LEU A 44 -11.31 -9.03 -1.13
CA LEU A 44 -10.59 -8.58 -2.31
C LEU A 44 -10.21 -9.81 -3.12
N VAL A 45 -10.81 -10.00 -4.30
CA VAL A 45 -10.44 -11.09 -5.20
C VAL A 45 -9.06 -10.82 -5.81
N ALA A 46 -8.21 -11.83 -5.83
CA ALA A 46 -6.88 -11.76 -6.40
C ALA A 46 -6.89 -11.69 -7.93
N TYR A 47 -6.07 -10.80 -8.50
CA TYR A 47 -5.71 -10.89 -9.91
C TYR A 47 -4.63 -11.95 -10.07
N CYS A 48 -5.01 -13.11 -10.62
CA CYS A 48 -4.07 -14.21 -10.90
C CYS A 48 -3.28 -14.01 -12.19
N GLU A 49 -3.83 -13.24 -13.14
CA GLU A 49 -3.23 -12.90 -14.41
C GLU A 49 -3.24 -11.38 -14.61
N ALA A 50 -2.20 -10.84 -15.24
CA ALA A 50 -2.08 -9.44 -15.62
C ALA A 50 -1.81 -9.30 -17.12
N ASN A 51 -2.55 -8.41 -17.79
CA ASN A 51 -2.27 -8.01 -19.16
C ASN A 51 -1.23 -6.88 -19.18
N VAL A 52 0.02 -7.22 -19.43
CA VAL A 52 1.16 -6.29 -19.50
C VAL A 52 1.34 -5.83 -20.94
N GLU A 53 1.30 -4.52 -21.17
CA GLU A 53 1.32 -3.96 -22.52
C GLU A 53 2.66 -4.23 -23.22
N GLY A 54 2.59 -4.86 -24.39
CA GLY A 54 3.78 -5.35 -25.13
C GLY A 54 4.18 -6.80 -24.81
N SER A 55 3.94 -7.26 -23.58
CA SER A 55 4.34 -8.61 -23.10
C SER A 55 3.20 -9.63 -23.10
N GLY A 56 1.95 -9.18 -23.04
CA GLY A 56 0.75 -10.03 -23.04
C GLY A 56 0.28 -10.43 -21.65
N VAL A 57 -0.45 -11.54 -21.57
CA VAL A 57 -1.01 -12.04 -20.29
C VAL A 57 0.02 -12.92 -19.58
N VAL A 58 0.36 -12.56 -18.34
CA VAL A 58 1.34 -13.24 -17.48
C VAL A 58 0.77 -13.55 -16.10
N ALA A 59 1.31 -14.55 -15.41
CA ALA A 59 0.92 -14.90 -14.05
C ALA A 59 1.40 -13.85 -13.05
N VAL A 60 0.56 -13.45 -12.09
CA VAL A 60 0.88 -12.30 -11.22
C VAL A 60 1.92 -12.63 -10.16
N GLU A 61 1.66 -13.64 -9.34
CA GLU A 61 2.52 -13.98 -8.19
C GLU A 61 3.80 -14.71 -8.62
N ASP A 62 3.72 -15.56 -9.65
CA ASP A 62 4.79 -16.49 -10.04
C ASP A 62 5.67 -15.99 -11.20
N ASP A 63 5.32 -14.87 -11.85
CA ASP A 63 6.06 -14.32 -12.99
C ASP A 63 6.20 -12.79 -12.93
N TYR A 64 5.07 -12.06 -12.91
CA TYR A 64 5.07 -10.58 -12.94
C TYR A 64 5.76 -9.95 -11.73
N LEU A 65 5.36 -10.31 -10.52
CA LEU A 65 5.89 -9.67 -9.30
C LEU A 65 7.37 -9.99 -9.05
N PRO A 66 7.88 -11.24 -9.22
CA PRO A 66 9.31 -11.52 -9.17
C PRO A 66 10.12 -10.66 -10.15
N HIS A 67 9.65 -10.50 -11.39
CA HIS A 67 10.29 -9.64 -12.39
C HIS A 67 10.28 -8.16 -11.98
N VAL A 68 9.13 -7.59 -11.57
CA VAL A 68 9.05 -6.20 -11.11
C VAL A 68 9.94 -5.95 -9.89
N VAL A 69 9.92 -6.83 -8.87
CA VAL A 69 10.78 -6.70 -7.69
C VAL A 69 12.27 -6.76 -8.08
N ALA A 70 12.65 -7.64 -9.02
CA ALA A 70 14.01 -7.71 -9.56
C ALA A 70 14.41 -6.46 -10.36
N CYS A 71 13.49 -5.88 -11.13
CA CYS A 71 13.73 -4.72 -11.99
C CYS A 71 13.78 -3.40 -11.24
N GLU A 72 12.92 -3.23 -10.24
CA GLU A 72 12.77 -2.01 -9.45
C GLU A 72 13.86 -1.89 -8.37
N ASN A 73 14.05 -2.92 -7.54
CA ASN A 73 14.92 -2.83 -6.36
C ASN A 73 15.75 -4.10 -6.08
N GLY A 74 16.00 -4.94 -7.08
CA GLY A 74 16.56 -6.31 -6.92
C GLY A 74 17.98 -6.47 -6.35
N ALA A 75 18.58 -5.39 -5.84
CA ALA A 75 19.85 -5.39 -5.09
C ALA A 75 19.67 -4.84 -3.65
N ALA A 76 18.43 -4.78 -3.16
CA ALA A 76 18.08 -4.37 -1.81
C ALA A 76 17.94 -5.55 -0.84
N ASP A 77 18.04 -5.23 0.45
CA ASP A 77 17.92 -6.18 1.55
C ASP A 77 16.46 -6.68 1.68
N PHE A 78 16.27 -7.89 2.20
CA PHE A 78 15.05 -8.68 1.97
C PHE A 78 13.72 -8.00 2.35
N ALA A 79 13.63 -7.31 3.49
CA ALA A 79 12.40 -6.60 3.87
C ALA A 79 12.04 -5.45 2.91
N ALA A 80 13.02 -4.83 2.25
CA ALA A 80 12.78 -3.85 1.20
C ALA A 80 12.31 -4.48 -0.13
N LEU A 81 12.66 -5.75 -0.39
CA LEU A 81 12.11 -6.53 -1.50
C LEU A 81 10.66 -6.94 -1.23
N GLN A 82 10.36 -7.41 -0.02
CA GLN A 82 8.98 -7.70 0.42
C GLN A 82 8.10 -6.46 0.36
N ALA A 83 8.57 -5.31 0.87
CA ALA A 83 7.87 -4.03 0.75
C ALA A 83 7.75 -3.55 -0.71
N GLN A 84 8.66 -3.93 -1.61
CA GLN A 84 8.50 -3.70 -3.04
C GLN A 84 7.42 -4.61 -3.64
N ALA A 85 7.35 -5.89 -3.27
CA ALA A 85 6.34 -6.83 -3.75
C ALA A 85 4.91 -6.39 -3.38
N VAL A 86 4.68 -6.02 -2.12
CA VAL A 86 3.37 -5.54 -1.65
C VAL A 86 2.95 -4.24 -2.35
N ALA A 87 3.87 -3.27 -2.48
CA ALA A 87 3.59 -2.02 -3.20
C ALA A 87 3.29 -2.29 -4.68
N ALA A 88 4.07 -3.15 -5.33
CA ALA A 88 3.90 -3.49 -6.74
C ALA A 88 2.59 -4.24 -7.03
N ARG A 89 2.20 -5.18 -6.16
CA ARG A 89 0.92 -5.88 -6.21
C ARG A 89 -0.26 -4.91 -6.01
N SER A 90 -0.11 -3.96 -5.09
CA SER A 90 -1.11 -2.92 -4.84
C SER A 90 -1.31 -1.99 -6.05
N TYR A 91 -0.22 -1.47 -6.63
CA TYR A 91 -0.29 -0.63 -7.85
C TYR A 91 -0.86 -1.41 -9.04
N LEU A 92 -0.45 -2.67 -9.22
CA LEU A 92 -0.99 -3.57 -10.24
C LEU A 92 -2.51 -3.73 -10.10
N TYR A 93 -3.00 -4.10 -8.91
CA TYR A 93 -4.43 -4.30 -8.68
C TYR A 93 -5.20 -2.98 -8.87
N TYR A 94 -4.62 -1.85 -8.44
CA TYR A 94 -5.17 -0.50 -8.62
C TYR A 94 -5.33 -0.15 -10.11
N LYS A 95 -4.37 -0.54 -10.95
CA LYS A 95 -4.36 -0.37 -12.40
C LYS A 95 -5.33 -1.30 -13.12
N LEU A 96 -5.24 -2.61 -12.88
CA LEU A 96 -6.10 -3.61 -13.52
C LEU A 96 -7.59 -3.32 -13.23
N GLY A 97 -7.93 -2.94 -11.98
CA GLY A 97 -9.29 -2.54 -11.59
C GLY A 97 -9.80 -1.22 -12.20
N ARG A 98 -8.98 -0.49 -12.98
CA ARG A 98 -9.35 0.77 -13.65
C ARG A 98 -9.19 0.73 -15.18
N GLN A 99 -8.23 -0.05 -15.67
CA GLN A 99 -7.77 -0.01 -17.07
C GLN A 99 -7.73 -1.40 -17.73
N GLY A 100 -7.73 -2.49 -16.95
CA GLY A 100 -7.62 -3.86 -17.47
C GLY A 100 -6.22 -4.25 -18.00
N SER A 101 -5.28 -3.31 -18.03
CA SER A 101 -3.88 -3.49 -18.41
C SER A 101 -2.95 -2.69 -17.50
N ILE A 102 -1.65 -2.94 -17.64
CA ILE A 102 -0.56 -2.14 -17.07
C ILE A 102 0.57 -1.98 -18.08
N ALA A 103 1.17 -0.80 -18.17
CA ALA A 103 2.31 -0.56 -19.05
C ALA A 103 3.61 -1.12 -18.43
N ASP A 104 4.52 -1.56 -19.29
CA ASP A 104 5.89 -1.91 -18.90
C ASP A 104 6.80 -0.68 -19.07
N GLY A 105 7.28 -0.13 -17.95
CA GLY A 105 8.20 1.01 -17.93
C GLY A 105 7.84 2.11 -16.93
N THR A 106 8.56 3.24 -17.01
CA THR A 106 8.55 4.35 -16.03
C THR A 106 7.24 5.14 -15.90
N GLY A 107 6.23 4.81 -16.70
CA GLY A 107 4.86 5.33 -16.55
C GLY A 107 3.99 4.55 -15.56
N ASP A 108 4.36 3.30 -15.27
CA ASP A 108 3.64 2.40 -14.35
C ASP A 108 4.65 1.62 -13.47
N GLN A 109 5.15 0.48 -13.95
CA GLN A 109 6.12 -0.39 -13.27
C GLN A 109 7.05 -1.02 -14.30
N VAL A 110 8.33 -1.22 -13.97
CA VAL A 110 9.27 -1.89 -14.88
C VAL A 110 9.19 -3.40 -14.70
N TYR A 111 8.67 -4.11 -15.70
CA TYR A 111 8.64 -5.58 -15.77
C TYR A 111 9.80 -6.11 -16.62
N THR A 112 10.12 -5.48 -17.75
CA THR A 112 11.22 -5.91 -18.64
C THR A 112 12.46 -5.02 -18.53
N CYS A 113 13.38 -5.37 -17.63
CA CYS A 113 14.66 -4.65 -17.45
C CYS A 113 15.91 -5.40 -17.95
N GLY A 114 15.75 -6.45 -18.76
CA GLY A 114 16.87 -7.19 -19.36
C GLY A 114 17.68 -8.09 -18.40
N ARG A 115 17.26 -8.24 -17.15
CA ARG A 115 17.80 -9.21 -16.18
C ARG A 115 16.68 -10.12 -15.65
N PRO A 116 16.89 -11.43 -15.51
CA PRO A 116 15.90 -12.33 -14.90
C PRO A 116 15.89 -12.19 -13.37
N PRO A 117 14.78 -12.52 -12.70
CA PRO A 117 14.70 -12.58 -11.25
C PRO A 117 15.59 -13.70 -10.67
N GLY A 118 16.50 -13.32 -9.76
CA GLY A 118 17.16 -14.25 -8.84
C GLY A 118 16.22 -14.73 -7.71
N PRO A 119 16.61 -15.76 -6.92
CA PRO A 119 15.74 -16.42 -5.94
C PRO A 119 15.07 -15.49 -4.92
N GLN A 120 15.78 -14.47 -4.42
CA GLN A 120 15.26 -13.57 -3.38
C GLN A 120 14.04 -12.75 -3.83
N HIS A 121 13.82 -12.57 -5.14
CA HIS A 121 12.65 -11.83 -5.65
C HIS A 121 11.41 -12.73 -5.70
N PHE A 122 11.57 -14.01 -6.03
CA PHE A 122 10.52 -15.02 -5.88
C PHE A 122 10.16 -15.20 -4.40
N GLU A 123 11.16 -15.31 -3.53
CA GLU A 123 10.95 -15.46 -2.08
C GLU A 123 10.27 -14.22 -1.46
N ALA A 124 10.59 -13.01 -1.93
CA ALA A 124 9.91 -11.77 -1.51
C ALA A 124 8.46 -11.65 -2.04
N ALA A 125 8.18 -12.13 -3.25
CA ALA A 125 6.82 -12.20 -3.79
C ALA A 125 5.98 -13.25 -3.03
N GLU A 126 6.52 -14.45 -2.83
CA GLU A 126 5.90 -15.60 -2.15
C GLU A 126 5.64 -15.34 -0.66
N SER A 127 6.62 -14.82 0.07
CA SER A 127 6.44 -14.48 1.49
C SER A 127 5.45 -13.33 1.73
N THR A 128 5.02 -12.64 0.67
CA THR A 128 3.97 -11.62 0.69
C THR A 128 2.77 -11.97 -0.20
N ARG A 129 2.62 -13.24 -0.61
CA ARG A 129 1.67 -13.66 -1.65
C ARG A 129 0.26 -13.14 -1.41
N GLY A 130 -0.32 -12.49 -2.42
CA GLY A 130 -1.65 -11.87 -2.33
C GLY A 130 -1.79 -10.65 -1.42
N GLN A 131 -0.78 -10.24 -0.65
CA GLN A 131 -0.86 -9.07 0.23
C GLN A 131 -0.83 -7.75 -0.53
N VAL A 132 -1.77 -6.85 -0.24
CA VAL A 132 -1.87 -5.49 -0.78
C VAL A 132 -2.24 -4.48 0.30
N LEU A 133 -2.15 -3.19 -0.04
CA LEU A 133 -2.49 -2.08 0.85
C LEU A 133 -3.89 -1.50 0.58
N ARG A 134 -4.70 -1.39 1.64
CA ARG A 134 -6.01 -0.71 1.62
C ARG A 134 -6.04 0.42 2.66
N TYR A 135 -6.94 1.37 2.50
CA TYR A 135 -7.25 2.39 3.51
C TYR A 135 -8.75 2.65 3.52
N ARG A 136 -9.40 2.43 4.67
CA ARG A 136 -10.85 2.50 4.83
C ARG A 136 -11.57 1.64 3.78
N GLY A 137 -11.02 0.45 3.49
CA GLY A 137 -11.47 -0.44 2.42
C GLY A 137 -11.12 -0.03 0.98
N THR A 138 -10.57 1.17 0.73
CA THR A 138 -10.11 1.58 -0.62
C THR A 138 -8.76 0.97 -0.92
N LEU A 139 -8.63 0.22 -2.02
CA LEU A 139 -7.33 -0.20 -2.54
C LEU A 139 -6.53 1.02 -2.99
N ILE A 140 -5.33 1.22 -2.42
CA ILE A 140 -4.49 2.39 -2.71
C ILE A 140 -3.65 2.17 -3.96
N ALA A 141 -3.14 3.25 -4.55
CA ALA A 141 -2.18 3.17 -5.63
C ALA A 141 -0.81 2.62 -5.18
N ALA A 142 -0.40 2.86 -3.93
CA ALA A 142 0.91 2.46 -3.40
C ALA A 142 2.10 2.88 -4.29
N PHE A 143 2.11 4.14 -4.75
CA PHE A 143 3.19 4.69 -5.56
C PHE A 143 4.58 4.42 -4.94
N TYR A 144 5.59 4.26 -5.77
CA TYR A 144 6.98 4.18 -5.34
C TYR A 144 7.88 4.84 -6.40
N VAL A 145 9.08 5.25 -5.99
CA VAL A 145 10.14 5.79 -6.86
C VAL A 145 11.51 5.43 -6.30
N ALA A 146 12.60 5.64 -7.05
CA ALA A 146 13.95 5.45 -6.56
C ALA A 146 14.25 6.26 -5.29
N GLY A 147 13.89 7.55 -5.30
CA GLY A 147 14.22 8.52 -4.26
C GLY A 147 15.73 8.81 -4.16
N ALA A 148 16.09 9.74 -3.30
CA ALA A 148 17.49 10.00 -2.94
C ALA A 148 18.07 8.83 -2.14
N ILE A 149 19.39 8.67 -2.19
CA ILE A 149 20.14 7.71 -1.37
C ILE A 149 20.42 8.35 -0.01
N PRO A 150 19.76 7.96 1.10
CA PRO A 150 19.91 8.66 2.38
C PRO A 150 21.28 8.40 3.01
N SER A 151 21.88 9.43 3.59
CA SER A 151 23.09 9.34 4.44
C SER A 151 22.80 9.33 5.95
N THR A 152 21.53 9.38 6.34
CA THR A 152 21.09 9.50 7.74
C THR A 152 20.70 8.15 8.36
N ALA A 153 20.67 8.10 9.69
CA ALA A 153 20.24 6.91 10.45
C ALA A 153 18.71 6.74 10.54
N ASP A 154 17.92 7.77 10.23
CA ASP A 154 16.45 7.72 10.13
C ASP A 154 15.96 7.43 8.70
N CYS A 155 16.90 7.20 7.76
CA CYS A 155 16.63 6.92 6.35
C CYS A 155 15.84 8.01 5.60
N ARG A 156 15.86 9.24 6.11
CA ARG A 156 15.31 10.45 5.47
C ARG A 156 16.46 11.28 4.89
N PRO A 157 16.54 11.49 3.57
CA PRO A 157 17.74 12.03 2.94
C PRO A 157 18.06 13.47 3.39
N ALA A 158 19.34 13.69 3.66
CA ALA A 158 19.88 14.98 4.03
C ALA A 158 19.96 15.93 2.82
N ALA A 159 20.00 17.23 3.08
CA ALA A 159 20.18 18.24 2.04
C ALA A 159 21.56 18.10 1.37
N GLY A 160 21.56 17.59 0.13
CA GLY A 160 22.77 17.28 -0.64
C GLY A 160 23.01 15.78 -0.89
N ASP A 161 22.17 14.90 -0.35
CA ASP A 161 22.19 13.47 -0.69
C ASP A 161 21.91 13.23 -2.19
N ARG A 162 22.44 12.12 -2.71
CA ARG A 162 22.40 11.83 -4.15
C ARG A 162 21.03 11.33 -4.57
N ASP A 163 20.30 12.13 -5.33
CA ASP A 163 19.15 11.69 -6.14
C ASP A 163 19.51 11.67 -7.63
N PRO A 164 20.09 10.56 -8.14
CA PRO A 164 20.47 10.45 -9.56
C PRO A 164 19.25 10.42 -10.50
N THR A 165 18.05 10.17 -9.98
CA THR A 165 16.81 10.09 -10.76
C THR A 165 16.02 11.39 -10.75
N SER A 166 16.33 12.31 -9.83
CA SER A 166 15.47 13.45 -9.48
C SER A 166 14.02 13.02 -9.21
N THR A 167 13.79 12.05 -8.33
CA THR A 167 12.45 11.57 -7.91
C THR A 167 12.11 11.81 -6.44
N GLU A 168 13.05 12.22 -5.58
CA GLU A 168 12.85 12.40 -4.14
C GLU A 168 11.69 13.35 -3.80
N ARG A 169 11.48 14.40 -4.61
CA ARG A 169 10.35 15.36 -4.46
C ARG A 169 8.95 14.73 -4.48
N TRP A 170 8.83 13.46 -4.84
CA TRP A 170 7.57 12.71 -4.85
C TRP A 170 7.39 11.81 -3.62
N VAL A 171 8.47 11.50 -2.90
CA VAL A 171 8.48 10.61 -1.73
C VAL A 171 7.77 11.30 -0.55
N THR A 172 7.06 10.54 0.26
CA THR A 172 6.30 11.08 1.40
C THR A 172 6.60 10.28 2.66
N TYR A 173 6.96 10.96 3.74
CA TYR A 173 7.43 10.32 4.97
C TYR A 173 6.34 10.35 6.05
N ASN A 174 5.54 9.28 6.11
CA ASN A 174 4.27 9.20 6.82
C ASN A 174 4.26 8.33 8.08
N GLU A 175 5.43 7.84 8.52
CA GLU A 175 5.65 7.31 9.88
C GLU A 175 5.07 8.28 10.93
N GLY A 176 4.26 7.74 11.85
CA GLY A 176 3.54 8.49 12.87
C GLY A 176 2.35 9.33 12.37
N ARG A 177 1.95 9.23 11.09
CA ARG A 177 0.80 9.95 10.52
C ARG A 177 -0.35 9.01 10.16
N SER A 178 -1.56 9.56 10.15
CA SER A 178 -2.81 8.85 9.84
C SER A 178 -3.89 9.83 9.37
N GLY A 179 -5.03 9.32 8.92
CA GLY A 179 -6.21 10.13 8.65
C GLY A 179 -5.97 11.16 7.55
N ASP A 180 -6.30 12.42 7.89
CA ASP A 180 -6.17 13.58 7.02
C ASP A 180 -4.85 14.35 7.28
N ASP A 181 -4.08 13.95 8.31
CA ASP A 181 -2.73 14.48 8.62
C ASP A 181 -1.63 13.83 7.77
N LEU A 182 -1.96 12.82 6.96
CA LEU A 182 -1.05 12.14 6.05
C LEU A 182 -0.70 13.00 4.81
N GLU A 183 0.58 13.01 4.45
CA GLU A 183 1.08 13.69 3.25
C GLU A 183 0.92 12.80 2.02
N GLN A 184 0.06 13.23 1.10
CA GLN A 184 -0.19 12.56 -0.18
C GLN A 184 0.88 12.90 -1.22
N THR A 185 1.26 11.94 -2.07
CA THR A 185 2.23 12.21 -3.14
C THR A 185 1.57 12.97 -4.29
N SER A 186 2.32 13.89 -4.90
CA SER A 186 1.87 14.63 -6.09
C SER A 186 2.08 13.88 -7.42
N LEU A 187 2.47 12.59 -7.37
CA LEU A 187 2.28 11.64 -8.48
C LEU A 187 0.79 11.30 -8.69
N GLY A 188 0.03 11.25 -7.60
CA GLY A 188 -1.44 11.15 -7.63
C GLY A 188 -2.11 12.52 -7.53
N TRP A 189 -3.42 12.55 -7.77
CA TRP A 189 -4.22 13.73 -7.42
C TRP A 189 -4.21 13.91 -5.89
N VAL A 190 -3.89 15.11 -5.42
CA VAL A 190 -3.84 15.46 -3.99
C VAL A 190 -5.16 16.11 -3.59
N ASP A 191 -5.93 15.40 -2.78
CA ASP A 191 -7.21 15.79 -2.18
C ASP A 191 -7.52 14.82 -1.01
N PRO A 192 -7.98 15.29 0.16
CA PRO A 192 -8.31 14.41 1.30
C PRO A 192 -9.38 13.34 1.01
N GLY A 193 -10.27 13.60 0.04
CA GLY A 193 -11.24 12.62 -0.46
C GLY A 193 -10.64 11.54 -1.36
N ASN A 194 -9.43 11.72 -1.88
CA ASN A 194 -8.73 10.72 -2.68
C ASN A 194 -8.05 9.65 -1.78
N LEU A 195 -8.87 8.79 -1.19
CA LEU A 195 -8.42 7.72 -0.27
C LEU A 195 -7.37 6.77 -0.89
N ALA A 196 -7.29 6.69 -2.23
CA ALA A 196 -6.32 5.84 -2.92
C ALA A 196 -4.91 6.46 -3.02
N ASN A 197 -4.75 7.76 -2.77
CA ASN A 197 -3.45 8.41 -2.64
C ASN A 197 -3.06 8.47 -1.16
N ARG A 198 -2.13 7.59 -0.75
CA ARG A 198 -1.56 7.55 0.62
C ARG A 198 -0.06 7.83 0.67
N GLY A 199 0.51 8.38 -0.41
CA GLY A 199 1.94 8.68 -0.47
C GLY A 199 2.74 7.85 -1.46
N CYS A 200 4.07 7.95 -1.37
CA CYS A 200 5.04 7.31 -2.26
C CYS A 200 6.27 6.79 -1.49
N LYS A 201 6.64 5.54 -1.75
CA LYS A 201 7.80 4.86 -1.14
C LYS A 201 9.10 5.10 -1.91
N SER A 202 10.16 5.50 -1.20
CA SER A 202 11.54 5.50 -1.73
C SER A 202 12.10 4.08 -1.75
N GLN A 203 12.61 3.62 -2.90
CA GLN A 203 13.30 2.32 -3.04
C GLN A 203 14.63 2.34 -2.27
N ASN A 204 15.38 3.45 -2.37
CA ASN A 204 16.64 3.65 -1.65
C ASN A 204 16.41 3.78 -0.12
N GLY A 205 15.38 4.52 0.28
CA GLY A 205 15.02 4.68 1.70
C GLY A 205 14.47 3.39 2.32
N ALA A 206 13.64 2.63 1.60
CA ALA A 206 13.22 1.29 2.04
C ALA A 206 14.42 0.34 2.25
N ASN A 207 15.42 0.39 1.36
CA ASN A 207 16.64 -0.40 1.49
C ASN A 207 17.47 0.01 2.73
N CYS A 208 17.54 1.31 3.03
CA CYS A 208 18.14 1.82 4.27
C CYS A 208 17.39 1.31 5.52
N LEU A 209 16.05 1.37 5.53
CA LEU A 209 15.23 0.90 6.66
C LEU A 209 15.39 -0.61 6.90
N SER A 210 15.42 -1.41 5.84
CA SER A 210 15.69 -2.85 5.89
C SER A 210 17.07 -3.16 6.51
N ARG A 211 18.09 -2.35 6.18
CA ARG A 211 19.44 -2.42 6.78
C ARG A 211 19.50 -1.98 8.24
N ALA A 212 18.60 -1.08 8.64
CA ALA A 212 18.36 -0.73 10.05
C ALA A 212 17.55 -1.81 10.80
N GLY A 213 17.18 -2.92 10.14
CA GLY A 213 16.45 -4.04 10.74
C GLY A 213 14.93 -3.85 10.82
N ARG A 214 14.36 -2.86 10.11
CA ARG A 214 12.90 -2.64 10.06
C ARG A 214 12.22 -3.74 9.25
N SER A 215 11.04 -4.17 9.69
CA SER A 215 10.24 -5.16 8.94
C SER A 215 9.65 -4.57 7.65
N TYR A 216 9.13 -5.41 6.76
CA TYR A 216 8.51 -4.91 5.53
C TYR A 216 7.20 -4.17 5.84
N GLU A 217 6.43 -4.61 6.84
CA GLU A 217 5.26 -3.90 7.34
C GLU A 217 5.63 -2.51 7.89
N GLU A 218 6.67 -2.40 8.71
CA GLU A 218 7.17 -1.12 9.22
C GLU A 218 7.63 -0.18 8.10
N ILE A 219 8.27 -0.70 7.06
CA ILE A 219 8.64 0.06 5.85
C ILE A 219 7.38 0.57 5.13
N LEU A 220 6.31 -0.21 5.05
CA LEU A 220 5.08 0.20 4.38
C LEU A 220 4.34 1.28 5.18
N HIS A 221 4.23 1.14 6.51
CA HIS A 221 3.70 2.19 7.39
C HIS A 221 4.50 3.50 7.28
N PHE A 222 5.83 3.42 7.23
CA PHE A 222 6.72 4.58 7.15
C PHE A 222 6.45 5.49 5.93
N TYR A 223 5.97 4.95 4.81
CA TYR A 223 5.64 5.72 3.59
C TYR A 223 4.13 5.93 3.36
N TYR A 224 3.27 5.02 3.81
CA TYR A 224 1.83 5.02 3.52
C TYR A 224 0.90 5.29 4.72
N GLY A 225 1.46 5.48 5.92
CA GLY A 225 0.75 5.83 7.15
C GLY A 225 0.58 4.66 8.15
N GLU A 226 0.48 4.99 9.43
CA GLU A 226 0.24 4.02 10.52
C GLU A 226 -1.13 3.31 10.38
N ASP A 227 -2.06 3.92 9.64
CA ASP A 227 -3.43 3.45 9.41
C ASP A 227 -3.64 2.78 8.04
N ILE A 228 -2.56 2.38 7.36
CA ILE A 228 -2.65 1.54 6.16
C ILE A 228 -2.97 0.08 6.55
N GLU A 229 -3.99 -0.49 5.90
CA GLU A 229 -4.45 -1.86 6.11
C GLU A 229 -3.65 -2.79 5.18
N LEU A 230 -2.79 -3.65 5.74
CA LEU A 230 -2.20 -4.77 4.98
C LEU A 230 -3.24 -5.90 4.91
N VAL A 231 -3.69 -6.22 3.69
CA VAL A 231 -4.81 -7.17 3.45
C VAL A 231 -4.41 -8.18 2.39
N THR A 232 -4.53 -9.47 2.72
CA THR A 232 -4.37 -10.56 1.75
C THR A 232 -5.63 -10.69 0.90
N ALA A 233 -5.46 -10.80 -0.42
CA ALA A 233 -6.52 -11.12 -1.36
C ALA A 233 -6.93 -12.61 -1.29
N GLU A 234 -8.11 -12.95 -1.81
CA GLU A 234 -8.65 -14.32 -1.87
C GLU A 234 -8.64 -14.85 -3.31
N GLY A 235 -8.37 -16.14 -3.49
CA GLY A 235 -8.45 -16.83 -4.78
C GLY A 235 -7.34 -17.85 -5.04
N ALA A 236 -7.55 -18.71 -6.03
CA ALA A 236 -6.73 -19.90 -6.29
C ALA A 236 -5.24 -19.67 -6.63
N CYS A 237 -4.81 -18.43 -6.88
CA CYS A 237 -3.41 -18.07 -7.08
C CYS A 237 -2.71 -17.53 -5.82
N VAL A 238 -3.45 -17.27 -4.73
CA VAL A 238 -2.94 -16.68 -3.48
C VAL A 238 -3.32 -17.49 -2.24
N GLU A 239 -4.33 -18.36 -2.34
CA GLU A 239 -4.60 -19.40 -1.34
C GLU A 239 -3.36 -20.31 -1.18
N PRO A 240 -2.88 -20.55 0.06
CA PRO A 240 -1.91 -21.61 0.27
C PRO A 240 -2.53 -22.96 -0.10
N PRO A 241 -1.75 -23.94 -0.60
CA PRO A 241 -2.29 -25.25 -0.94
C PRO A 241 -3.03 -25.85 0.28
N PRO A 242 -4.20 -26.48 0.07
CA PRO A 242 -4.99 -27.00 1.19
C PRO A 242 -4.13 -27.97 2.02
N PRO A 243 -4.26 -27.94 3.36
CA PRO A 243 -3.42 -28.76 4.22
C PRO A 243 -3.52 -30.23 3.79
N PRO A 244 -2.41 -30.98 3.80
CA PRO A 244 -2.43 -32.38 3.41
C PRO A 244 -3.46 -33.11 4.27
N PRO A 245 -4.32 -33.96 3.68
CA PRO A 245 -5.46 -34.55 4.40
C PRO A 245 -4.95 -35.28 5.64
N ASP A 246 -5.63 -35.05 6.77
CA ASP A 246 -5.23 -35.59 8.07
C ASP A 246 -4.89 -37.07 7.94
N ARG A 247 -3.61 -37.39 8.15
CA ARG A 247 -3.21 -38.79 8.33
C ARG A 247 -3.96 -39.29 9.56
N PRO A 248 -4.59 -40.47 9.52
CA PRO A 248 -5.24 -41.04 10.69
C PRO A 248 -4.30 -40.96 11.88
N THR A 249 -4.70 -40.23 12.92
CA THR A 249 -3.84 -39.96 14.06
C THR A 249 -3.39 -41.28 14.66
N GLU A 250 -2.08 -41.53 14.62
CA GLU A 250 -1.51 -42.68 15.31
C GLU A 250 -1.92 -42.56 16.78
N PRO A 251 -2.52 -43.60 17.38
CA PRO A 251 -3.03 -43.50 18.74
C PRO A 251 -1.88 -43.12 19.68
N PRO A 252 -2.13 -42.27 20.70
CA PRO A 252 -1.08 -41.84 21.60
C PRO A 252 -0.36 -43.07 22.19
N PRO A 253 0.98 -43.03 22.31
CA PRO A 253 1.72 -44.15 22.87
C PRO A 253 1.18 -44.47 24.26
N PRO A 254 1.07 -45.77 24.63
CA PRO A 254 0.55 -46.15 25.94
C PRO A 254 1.40 -45.52 27.03
N GLU A 255 0.75 -45.00 28.07
CA GLU A 255 1.46 -44.43 29.21
C GLU A 255 2.39 -45.47 29.84
N PRO A 256 3.60 -45.08 30.29
CA PRO A 256 4.56 -46.02 30.82
C PRO A 256 4.05 -46.63 32.13
N ASP A 257 3.86 -47.95 32.14
CA ASP A 257 3.57 -48.72 33.36
C ASP A 257 4.58 -48.36 34.48
N ALA A 258 4.05 -48.07 35.66
CA ALA A 258 4.82 -47.52 36.77
C ALA A 258 5.84 -48.56 37.32
N LEU A 259 7.06 -48.52 36.81
CA LEU A 259 8.17 -49.34 37.31
C LEU A 259 8.48 -49.00 38.77
N VAL A 260 8.33 -50.01 39.61
CA VAL A 260 8.56 -49.94 41.06
C VAL A 260 10.04 -49.71 41.34
N LEU A 261 10.34 -48.78 42.25
CA LEU A 261 11.68 -48.57 42.77
C LEU A 261 12.08 -49.70 43.73
N GLU A 262 12.96 -50.59 43.29
CA GLU A 262 13.82 -51.37 44.18
C GLU A 262 15.25 -50.82 44.08
N ALA A 263 15.92 -50.70 45.22
CA ALA A 263 17.24 -50.08 45.33
C ALA A 263 18.19 -50.98 46.10
N ASP A 264 19.40 -51.19 45.56
CA ASP A 264 20.61 -51.35 46.38
C ASP A 264 21.90 -51.15 45.54
N ALA A 265 23.04 -51.15 46.25
CA ALA A 265 24.39 -51.49 45.80
C ALA A 265 25.22 -50.47 44.99
N ALA A 266 25.97 -49.68 45.77
CA ALA A 266 27.44 -49.53 45.69
C ALA A 266 28.09 -48.69 44.56
N VAL A 267 28.74 -47.62 45.00
CA VAL A 267 29.79 -46.86 44.27
C VAL A 267 31.17 -47.41 44.63
N PRO A 268 32.09 -47.57 43.65
CA PRO A 268 33.53 -47.47 43.86
C PRO A 268 34.07 -46.09 43.43
N ASP A 269 35.05 -45.59 44.18
CA ASP A 269 35.57 -44.21 44.08
C ASP A 269 36.92 -44.13 43.32
N ALA A 270 37.24 -42.92 42.86
CA ALA A 270 38.53 -42.44 42.36
C ALA A 270 39.20 -43.12 41.14
N LEU A 271 39.61 -42.28 40.18
CA LEU A 271 41.04 -41.96 40.03
C LEU A 271 41.22 -40.58 39.34
N VAL A 272 42.25 -39.85 39.75
CA VAL A 272 42.61 -38.50 39.27
C VAL A 272 43.88 -38.53 38.41
N ALA A 273 44.00 -37.60 37.46
CA ALA A 273 45.27 -37.23 36.84
C ALA A 273 45.23 -35.83 36.17
N GLU A 274 46.20 -34.99 36.53
CA GLU A 274 46.68 -33.83 35.76
C GLU A 274 47.63 -34.34 34.64
N GLU A 275 48.27 -33.61 33.73
CA GLU A 275 48.61 -32.18 33.48
C GLU A 275 48.72 -32.05 31.92
N ASP A 276 49.02 -30.99 31.17
CA ASP A 276 49.56 -29.62 31.34
C ASP A 276 48.97 -28.75 30.17
N ALA A 277 49.61 -27.64 29.76
CA ALA A 277 49.10 -26.63 28.82
C ALA A 277 49.96 -26.43 27.53
N ALA A 278 49.72 -25.30 26.85
CA ALA A 278 50.36 -24.78 25.61
C ALA A 278 49.91 -25.45 24.28
N SER A 279 49.97 -24.80 23.11
CA SER A 279 50.47 -23.45 22.76
C SER A 279 49.54 -22.71 21.77
N ALA A 280 49.79 -21.42 21.53
CA ALA A 280 49.01 -20.59 20.62
C ALA A 280 49.59 -20.50 19.19
N ASP A 281 48.71 -20.31 18.20
CA ASP A 281 48.93 -19.56 16.95
C ASP A 281 47.54 -19.08 16.47
N ALA A 282 47.27 -17.76 16.45
CA ALA A 282 47.50 -16.84 15.33
C ALA A 282 46.31 -16.77 14.35
N LEU A 283 45.47 -15.75 14.55
CA LEU A 283 44.44 -15.32 13.59
C LEU A 283 45.10 -14.70 12.34
N PRO A 284 44.63 -14.99 11.12
CA PRO A 284 45.03 -14.23 9.93
C PRO A 284 44.48 -12.78 10.01
N PRO A 285 45.21 -11.78 9.49
CA PRO A 285 44.88 -10.37 9.69
C PRO A 285 43.80 -9.83 8.73
N GLU A 286 43.12 -8.78 9.19
CA GLU A 286 42.36 -7.84 8.37
C GLU A 286 43.23 -7.31 7.21
N ALA A 287 42.73 -7.40 5.97
CA ALA A 287 43.43 -6.90 4.79
C ALA A 287 42.93 -5.51 4.39
N ASP A 288 43.55 -4.46 4.96
CA ASP A 288 43.36 -3.08 4.51
C ASP A 288 43.85 -2.93 3.06
N LEU A 289 42.91 -2.78 2.13
CA LEU A 289 43.15 -2.63 0.70
C LEU A 289 42.68 -1.25 0.22
N ALA A 290 43.46 -0.24 0.63
CA ALA A 290 43.29 1.14 0.21
C ALA A 290 43.21 1.31 -1.33
N ALA A 291 42.45 2.33 -1.72
CA ALA A 291 42.04 2.62 -3.09
C ALA A 291 43.14 2.46 -4.16
N GLN A 292 42.87 1.59 -5.15
CA GLN A 292 43.44 1.70 -6.49
C GLN A 292 42.32 2.05 -7.46
N GLY A 293 42.38 3.26 -8.02
CA GLY A 293 41.41 3.72 -9.01
C GLY A 293 41.59 2.96 -10.33
N VAL A 294 40.52 2.34 -10.80
CA VAL A 294 40.38 1.91 -12.19
C VAL A 294 39.24 2.69 -12.82
N ASP A 295 39.58 3.57 -13.76
CA ASP A 295 38.61 4.34 -14.53
C ASP A 295 37.84 3.39 -15.46
N ALA A 296 36.73 2.85 -14.96
CA ALA A 296 35.76 2.13 -15.76
C ALA A 296 35.04 3.13 -16.68
N ASP A 297 35.42 3.13 -17.95
CA ASP A 297 34.84 4.00 -18.98
C ASP A 297 33.35 3.69 -19.20
N LEU A 298 32.49 4.46 -18.53
CA LEU A 298 31.03 4.36 -18.63
C LEU A 298 30.45 5.04 -19.89
N SER A 299 31.27 5.52 -20.84
CA SER A 299 30.78 6.13 -22.09
C SER A 299 30.28 5.11 -23.13
N ALA A 300 30.48 3.81 -22.90
CA ALA A 300 30.20 2.74 -23.86
C ALA A 300 28.77 2.14 -23.81
N LEU A 301 27.92 2.51 -22.84
CA LEU A 301 26.54 2.06 -22.74
C LEU A 301 25.58 3.24 -22.95
N GLY A 302 25.15 3.43 -24.20
CA GLY A 302 24.19 4.47 -24.59
C GLY A 302 22.77 4.17 -24.11
N VAL A 303 22.49 4.48 -22.84
CA VAL A 303 21.15 4.40 -22.24
C VAL A 303 20.69 5.82 -21.89
N ASP A 304 19.74 6.36 -22.64
CA ASP A 304 19.28 7.74 -22.49
C ASP A 304 18.53 7.95 -21.16
N ALA A 305 19.21 8.52 -20.17
CA ALA A 305 18.68 8.86 -18.85
C ALA A 305 17.76 10.11 -18.89
N ALA A 306 16.70 10.08 -19.72
CA ALA A 306 15.79 11.22 -19.91
C ALA A 306 14.37 10.82 -20.35
N SER A 307 13.52 10.39 -19.41
CA SER A 307 12.06 10.54 -19.54
C SER A 307 11.39 10.65 -18.16
N GLY A 308 10.57 11.68 -17.97
CA GLY A 308 9.88 11.95 -16.71
C GLY A 308 8.42 11.47 -16.74
N PHE A 309 7.94 11.00 -15.59
CA PHE A 309 6.53 10.65 -15.35
C PHE A 309 5.59 11.77 -15.81
N THR A 310 4.61 11.43 -16.66
CA THR A 310 3.57 12.37 -17.09
C THR A 310 2.36 12.25 -16.14
N PRO A 311 1.95 13.33 -15.45
CA PRO A 311 0.85 13.25 -14.51
C PRO A 311 -0.47 12.98 -15.23
N VAL A 312 -1.16 11.91 -14.82
CA VAL A 312 -2.47 11.54 -15.36
C VAL A 312 -3.50 12.60 -14.98
N GLN A 313 -4.03 13.31 -15.97
CA GLN A 313 -5.16 14.21 -15.76
C GLN A 313 -6.44 13.37 -15.63
N GLY A 314 -7.20 13.60 -14.56
CA GLY A 314 -8.48 12.91 -14.36
C GLY A 314 -9.52 13.39 -15.36
N GLU A 315 -9.94 12.52 -16.28
CA GLU A 315 -11.12 12.74 -17.12
C GLU A 315 -12.41 12.42 -16.33
N GLU A 316 -13.45 13.23 -16.49
CA GLU A 316 -14.76 12.97 -15.88
C GLU A 316 -15.40 11.72 -16.52
N VAL A 317 -15.40 10.61 -15.80
CA VAL A 317 -16.13 9.39 -16.18
C VAL A 317 -17.64 9.66 -16.06
N SER A 318 -18.23 10.15 -17.16
CA SER A 318 -19.65 10.45 -17.25
C SER A 318 -20.48 9.17 -17.20
N PHE A 319 -21.00 8.84 -16.02
CA PHE A 319 -21.87 7.69 -15.77
C PHE A 319 -23.14 7.75 -16.63
N ARG A 320 -23.14 7.03 -17.75
CA ARG A 320 -24.37 6.68 -18.48
C ARG A 320 -24.94 5.39 -17.91
N GLY A 321 -25.86 5.51 -16.97
CA GLY A 321 -26.63 4.36 -16.48
C GLY A 321 -27.53 3.81 -17.60
N GLU A 322 -27.31 2.54 -17.98
CA GLU A 322 -28.18 1.83 -18.91
C GLU A 322 -29.47 1.37 -18.22
N THR A 323 -30.55 2.14 -18.35
CA THR A 323 -31.89 1.72 -17.94
C THR A 323 -32.60 1.01 -19.09
N CYS A 324 -32.86 -0.29 -18.97
CA CYS A 324 -33.68 -1.02 -19.93
C CYS A 324 -35.10 -0.47 -20.01
N ALA A 325 -35.55 -0.04 -21.19
CA ALA A 325 -36.95 0.28 -21.45
C ALA A 325 -37.36 -0.03 -22.91
N SER A 326 -38.53 -0.64 -23.05
CA SER A 326 -39.20 -1.13 -24.27
C SER A 326 -39.12 -0.23 -25.51
N THR A 327 -39.14 -0.88 -26.68
CA THR A 327 -39.40 -0.27 -27.99
C THR A 327 -40.78 0.41 -28.06
N ALA A 328 -40.83 1.59 -28.69
CA ALA A 328 -42.04 2.20 -29.23
C ALA A 328 -41.66 3.13 -30.41
N THR A 329 -42.48 3.20 -31.45
CA THR A 329 -42.16 3.91 -32.71
C THR A 329 -42.74 5.32 -32.77
N GLY A 330 -41.96 6.30 -33.26
CA GLY A 330 -42.43 7.67 -33.51
C GLY A 330 -41.48 8.47 -34.42
N SER A 331 -42.03 9.20 -35.38
CA SER A 331 -41.27 10.03 -36.33
C SER A 331 -40.95 11.44 -35.77
N PRO A 332 -39.88 12.10 -36.26
CA PRO A 332 -39.38 13.34 -35.66
C PRO A 332 -40.13 14.60 -36.10
N THR A 333 -40.34 15.53 -35.16
CA THR A 333 -40.65 16.94 -35.43
C THR A 333 -39.48 17.83 -35.03
N VAL A 334 -38.92 18.57 -35.98
CA VAL A 334 -37.79 19.48 -35.72
C VAL A 334 -38.26 20.76 -35.02
N SER A 335 -37.51 21.24 -34.03
CA SER A 335 -37.57 22.63 -33.59
C SER A 335 -36.18 23.12 -33.19
N LEU A 336 -35.77 24.25 -33.76
CA LEU A 336 -34.55 24.95 -33.39
C LEU A 336 -34.83 25.79 -32.13
N LEU A 337 -33.91 25.77 -31.15
CA LEU A 337 -33.49 26.93 -30.33
C LEU A 337 -32.58 26.48 -29.17
N SER A 338 -31.25 26.63 -29.31
CA SER A 338 -30.27 26.82 -28.21
C SER A 338 -28.82 26.92 -28.74
N ALA A 339 -28.54 27.93 -29.57
CA ALA A 339 -27.20 28.15 -30.15
C ALA A 339 -26.63 29.56 -29.83
N LEU A 340 -26.83 30.03 -28.60
CA LEU A 340 -26.57 31.44 -28.23
C LEU A 340 -25.99 31.61 -26.81
N SER A 341 -24.83 30.97 -26.56
CA SER A 341 -24.01 31.23 -25.35
C SER A 341 -22.50 31.10 -25.60
N VAL A 342 -22.07 30.20 -26.50
CA VAL A 342 -20.64 29.93 -26.79
C VAL A 342 -19.91 31.14 -27.42
N ILE A 343 -20.62 32.03 -28.14
CA ILE A 343 -20.01 33.11 -28.93
C ILE A 343 -19.55 34.29 -28.06
N LEU A 344 -20.20 34.58 -26.94
CA LEU A 344 -19.91 35.76 -26.10
C LEU A 344 -18.60 35.63 -25.29
N TRP A 345 -18.14 34.41 -25.01
CA TRP A 345 -16.90 34.18 -24.27
C TRP A 345 -15.64 34.53 -25.09
N ARG A 346 -15.61 34.17 -26.38
CA ARG A 346 -14.42 34.32 -27.25
C ARG A 346 -14.06 35.79 -27.59
N LEU A 347 -14.95 36.75 -27.38
CA LEU A 347 -14.66 38.18 -27.65
C LEU A 347 -14.07 38.96 -26.46
N ARG A 348 -14.18 38.47 -25.21
CA ARG A 348 -13.69 39.21 -24.04
C ARG A 348 -12.18 39.02 -23.75
N ARG A 349 -11.53 38.01 -24.34
CA ARG A 349 -10.10 37.67 -24.10
C ARG A 349 -9.09 38.40 -25.03
N ARG A 350 -9.53 39.36 -25.86
CA ARG A 350 -8.66 40.14 -26.80
C ARG A 350 -8.41 41.61 -26.40
N ARG A 351 -8.74 42.02 -25.17
CA ARG A 351 -8.41 43.36 -24.60
C ARG A 351 -7.80 43.22 -23.21
N GLY A 352 -6.55 42.75 -23.16
CA GLY A 352 -5.84 42.50 -21.89
C GLY A 352 -4.31 42.43 -22.04
N SER A 353 -3.73 43.10 -23.04
CA SER A 353 -2.28 43.15 -23.24
C SER A 353 -1.89 44.41 -24.03
N ARG A 354 -1.68 45.52 -23.31
CA ARG A 354 -0.92 46.74 -23.69
C ARG A 354 -1.14 47.82 -22.61
N ALA A 355 -0.30 47.78 -21.59
CA ALA A 355 0.08 48.87 -20.70
C ALA A 355 1.47 48.50 -20.17
#